data_AF-A0A7S8E9Y8-F1
#
_entry.id   AF-A0A7S8E9Y8-F1
#
_cell.length_a   1.000
_cell.length_b   1.000
_cell.length_c   1.000
_cell.angle_alpha   90.00
_cell.angle_beta   90.00
_cell.angle_gamma   90.00
#
_symmetry.space_group_name_H-M   'P 1'
#
loop_
_entity.id
_entity.type
_entity.pdbx_description
1 polymer ?
#
loop_
_entity_poly.entity_id
_entity_poly.type
_entity_poly.pdbx_seq_one_letter_code
_entity_poly.pdbx_strand_id
1 'polypeptide(L)'
;MMPQTFDLNGSILQSALSEQPALSLDFYSYGCVLRKREGETVTEYPVDPQQVAMVLAAKVGFDTGLLDGDTLMVRQDGVKRTVVGFRKRCKTGIWLDGSDTAMRVPLPDLLMIRTTTDNNTPQYQVYAVKGRPTSLDAKLFRCPLPNVFNSASICWGTVQRVSDDALSSGSLVVDWSMLLGSPFGDHACSGKSASFPQDIRKMLIELEGRKARVYPRRDLISADKTLAQAIGDKS
;
A
#
# COMPACT_ATOMS: atom_id res chain seq x y z
N MET A 1 -3.02 -28.42 26.65
CA MET A 1 -4.06 -27.41 26.39
C MET A 1 -5.18 -28.14 25.66
N MET A 2 -6.22 -28.54 26.39
CA MET A 2 -7.37 -29.26 25.86
C MET A 2 -8.27 -28.28 25.10
N PRO A 3 -8.98 -28.71 24.03
CA PRO A 3 -9.95 -27.86 23.37
C PRO A 3 -11.08 -27.54 24.35
N GLN A 4 -11.44 -26.25 24.48
CA GLN A 4 -12.68 -25.84 25.15
C GLN A 4 -13.85 -26.44 24.36
N THR A 5 -14.41 -27.52 24.87
CA THR A 5 -15.72 -28.03 24.45
C THR A 5 -16.75 -26.96 24.79
N PHE A 6 -17.32 -26.32 23.76
CA PHE A 6 -18.50 -25.48 23.92
C PHE A 6 -19.64 -26.37 24.42
N ASP A 7 -19.86 -26.33 25.72
CA ASP A 7 -20.96 -27.04 26.37
C ASP A 7 -22.25 -26.25 26.10
N LEU A 8 -22.92 -26.59 24.99
CA LEU A 8 -24.23 -26.05 24.60
C LEU A 8 -25.35 -26.67 25.46
N ASN A 9 -25.19 -26.64 26.78
CA ASN A 9 -26.25 -27.02 27.71
C ASN A 9 -27.40 -26.00 27.63
N GLY A 10 -28.64 -26.49 27.71
CA GLY A 10 -29.85 -25.70 27.49
C GLY A 10 -29.96 -24.44 28.34
N SER A 11 -29.33 -24.40 29.52
CA SER A 11 -29.30 -23.21 30.38
C SER A 11 -28.45 -22.07 29.82
N ILE A 12 -27.29 -22.35 29.21
CA ILE A 12 -26.42 -21.33 28.59
C ILE A 12 -27.08 -20.78 27.33
N LEU A 13 -27.68 -21.65 26.51
CA LEU A 13 -28.45 -21.24 25.34
C LEU A 13 -29.66 -20.38 25.75
N GLN A 14 -30.39 -20.77 26.80
CA GLN A 14 -31.54 -20.02 27.29
C GLN A 14 -31.15 -18.68 27.88
N SER A 15 -30.02 -18.59 28.60
CA SER A 15 -29.45 -17.33 29.08
C SER A 15 -29.05 -16.42 27.93
N ALA A 16 -28.36 -16.94 26.91
CA ALA A 16 -27.97 -16.17 25.72
C ALA A 16 -29.18 -15.69 24.91
N LEU A 17 -30.25 -16.49 24.81
CA LEU A 17 -31.50 -16.10 24.14
C LEU A 17 -32.30 -15.05 24.93
N SER A 18 -32.12 -14.97 26.25
CA SER A 18 -32.76 -13.98 27.11
C SER A 18 -31.94 -12.70 27.29
N GLU A 19 -30.68 -12.70 26.84
CA GLU A 19 -29.78 -11.57 26.97
C GLU A 19 -30.24 -10.41 26.08
N GLN A 20 -30.45 -9.26 26.69
CA GLN A 20 -30.77 -8.04 25.97
C GLN A 20 -29.49 -7.26 25.69
N PRO A 21 -29.35 -6.65 24.50
CA PRO A 21 -28.15 -5.92 24.15
C PRO A 21 -28.00 -4.70 25.06
N ALA A 22 -26.82 -4.54 25.68
CA ALA A 22 -26.47 -3.33 26.42
C ALA A 22 -26.36 -2.09 25.50
N LEU A 23 -26.14 -2.31 24.20
CA LEU A 23 -26.00 -1.29 23.17
C LEU A 23 -26.61 -1.79 21.85
N SER A 24 -27.43 -1.00 21.17
CA SER A 24 -27.92 -1.29 19.81
C SER A 24 -27.79 -0.07 18.89
N LEU A 25 -27.64 -0.33 17.60
CA LEU A 25 -27.69 0.68 16.54
C LEU A 25 -28.94 0.43 15.70
N ASP A 26 -29.86 1.39 15.72
CA ASP A 26 -31.13 1.30 15.00
C ASP A 26 -31.06 2.24 13.77
N PHE A 27 -31.28 1.67 12.58
CA PHE A 27 -31.19 2.37 11.30
C PHE A 27 -32.59 2.69 10.79
N TYR A 28 -32.91 3.99 10.67
CA TYR A 28 -34.17 4.49 10.12
C TYR A 28 -33.92 5.19 8.77
N SER A 29 -34.97 5.39 7.98
CA SER A 29 -34.88 6.11 6.70
C SER A 29 -34.42 7.56 6.84
N TYR A 30 -34.52 8.13 8.03
CA TYR A 30 -34.19 9.54 8.34
C TYR A 30 -32.96 9.69 9.25
N GLY A 31 -32.29 8.60 9.64
CA GLY A 31 -31.10 8.69 10.50
C GLY A 31 -30.80 7.41 11.27
N CYS A 32 -29.73 7.44 12.07
CA CYS A 32 -29.34 6.33 12.94
C CYS A 32 -29.39 6.77 14.40
N VAL A 33 -29.82 5.85 15.27
CA VAL A 33 -29.89 6.06 16.72
C VAL A 33 -29.07 5.00 17.42
N LEU A 34 -28.17 5.43 18.30
CA LEU A 34 -27.50 4.57 19.25
C LEU A 34 -28.35 4.48 20.52
N ARG A 35 -28.83 3.28 20.84
CA ARG A 35 -29.54 3.01 22.08
C ARG A 35 -28.59 2.36 23.08
N LYS A 36 -28.48 2.96 24.26
CA LYS A 36 -27.71 2.41 25.39
C LYS A 36 -28.67 2.05 26.52
N ARG A 37 -28.54 0.84 27.06
CA ARG A 37 -29.35 0.35 28.18
C ARG A 37 -28.47 0.17 29.42
N GLU A 38 -28.88 0.80 30.52
CA GLU A 38 -28.27 0.66 31.85
C GLU A 38 -29.37 0.24 32.84
N GLY A 39 -29.49 -1.06 33.08
CA GLY A 39 -30.62 -1.64 33.82
C GLY A 39 -31.94 -1.39 33.08
N GLU A 40 -32.90 -0.78 33.76
CA GLU A 40 -34.20 -0.39 33.18
C GLU A 40 -34.15 0.93 32.39
N THR A 41 -33.04 1.68 32.49
CA THR A 41 -32.93 2.99 31.82
C THR A 41 -32.45 2.80 30.39
N VAL A 42 -33.16 3.42 29.44
CA VAL A 42 -32.78 3.49 28.03
C VAL A 42 -32.47 4.93 27.67
N THR A 43 -31.30 5.17 27.09
CA THR A 43 -30.91 6.47 26.53
C THR A 43 -30.64 6.34 25.05
N GLU A 44 -31.10 7.32 24.28
CA GLU A 44 -30.99 7.34 22.82
C GLU A 44 -30.17 8.55 22.38
N TYR A 45 -29.22 8.31 21.47
CA TYR A 45 -28.37 9.34 20.90
C TYR A 45 -28.51 9.31 19.38
N PRO A 46 -28.85 10.43 18.72
CA PRO A 46 -28.73 10.51 17.27
C PRO A 46 -27.25 10.40 16.90
N VAL A 47 -26.93 9.50 15.99
CA VAL A 47 -25.56 9.27 15.54
C VAL A 47 -25.47 9.37 14.02
N ASP A 48 -24.37 9.94 13.55
CA ASP A 48 -24.04 9.95 12.14
C ASP A 48 -23.56 8.54 11.73
N PRO A 49 -24.22 7.86 10.77
CA PRO A 49 -23.80 6.55 10.29
C PRO A 49 -22.33 6.54 9.82
N GLN A 50 -21.84 7.64 9.25
CA GLN A 50 -20.45 7.74 8.78
C GLN A 50 -19.47 7.74 9.96
N GLN A 51 -19.79 8.42 11.06
CA GLN A 51 -18.97 8.39 12.28
C GLN A 51 -18.97 7.00 12.92
N VAL A 52 -20.12 6.34 12.98
CA VAL A 52 -20.22 4.96 13.49
C VAL A 52 -19.37 4.01 12.65
N ALA A 53 -19.48 4.09 11.32
CA ALA A 53 -18.67 3.30 10.41
C ALA A 53 -17.17 3.55 10.60
N MET A 54 -16.74 4.82 10.75
CA MET A 54 -15.34 5.15 11.03
C MET A 54 -14.86 4.56 12.36
N VAL A 55 -15.64 4.65 13.44
CA VAL A 55 -15.26 4.15 14.76
C VAL A 55 -15.19 2.62 14.78
N LEU A 56 -16.13 1.95 14.13
CA LEU A 56 -16.10 0.49 13.99
C LEU A 56 -14.93 0.05 13.11
N ALA A 57 -14.72 0.70 11.96
CA ALA A 57 -13.58 0.45 11.10
C ALA A 57 -12.26 0.66 11.83
N ALA A 58 -12.13 1.72 12.66
CA ALA A 58 -10.96 2.01 13.48
C ALA A 58 -10.55 0.87 14.43
N LYS A 59 -11.46 -0.07 14.72
CA LYS A 59 -11.20 -1.27 15.54
C LYS A 59 -10.92 -2.52 14.72
N VAL A 60 -11.12 -2.48 13.41
CA VAL A 60 -10.87 -3.62 12.51
C VAL A 60 -9.48 -3.48 11.91
N GLY A 61 -8.60 -4.41 12.30
CA GLY A 61 -7.32 -4.65 11.65
C GLY A 61 -7.47 -5.80 10.65
N PHE A 62 -6.93 -5.65 9.45
CA PHE A 62 -6.81 -6.71 8.47
C PHE A 62 -5.40 -6.70 7.90
N ASP A 63 -4.74 -7.86 7.87
CA ASP A 63 -3.43 -8.02 7.26
C ASP A 63 -3.40 -9.38 6.54
N THR A 64 -3.08 -9.37 5.25
CA THR A 64 -2.96 -10.60 4.46
C THR A 64 -1.69 -11.39 4.78
N GLY A 65 -0.73 -10.79 5.48
CA GLY A 65 0.66 -11.20 5.43
C GLY A 65 1.26 -11.01 4.04
N LEU A 66 2.43 -11.61 3.82
CA LEU A 66 3.08 -11.62 2.51
C LEU A 66 2.48 -12.70 1.62
N LEU A 67 1.86 -12.27 0.53
CA LEU A 67 1.30 -13.12 -0.52
C LEU A 67 2.38 -13.47 -1.56
N ASP A 68 2.04 -14.33 -2.53
CA ASP A 68 2.91 -14.80 -3.62
C ASP A 68 2.68 -14.10 -4.98
N GLY A 69 1.51 -13.46 -5.17
CA GLY A 69 1.13 -12.72 -6.37
C GLY A 69 1.77 -11.34 -6.55
N ASP A 70 1.32 -10.57 -7.55
CA ASP A 70 1.82 -9.20 -7.78
C ASP A 70 1.40 -8.23 -6.66
N THR A 71 0.27 -8.48 -6.01
CA THR A 71 -0.01 -7.88 -4.70
C THR A 71 0.77 -8.66 -3.66
N LEU A 72 1.76 -8.01 -3.05
CA LEU A 72 2.60 -8.60 -2.00
C LEU A 72 1.89 -8.57 -0.64
N MET A 73 1.14 -7.52 -0.34
CA MET A 73 0.45 -7.35 0.94
C MET A 73 -0.70 -6.37 0.81
N VAL A 74 -1.80 -6.64 1.52
CA VAL A 74 -2.83 -5.65 1.82
C VAL A 74 -3.01 -5.61 3.32
N ARG A 75 -2.90 -4.41 3.88
CA ARG A 75 -3.12 -4.14 5.29
C ARG A 75 -4.11 -3.01 5.47
N GLN A 76 -4.97 -3.14 6.46
CA GLN A 76 -5.91 -2.12 6.87
C GLN A 76 -5.83 -1.97 8.39
N ASP A 77 -5.46 -0.78 8.85
CA ASP A 77 -5.43 -0.38 10.25
C ASP A 77 -6.40 0.79 10.41
N GLY A 78 -7.64 0.48 10.76
CA GLY A 78 -8.69 1.49 10.80
C GLY A 78 -9.04 2.04 9.42
N VAL A 79 -8.95 3.37 9.29
CA VAL A 79 -9.16 4.08 8.01
C VAL A 79 -7.92 4.09 7.13
N LYS A 80 -6.76 3.68 7.65
CA LYS A 80 -5.53 3.57 6.87
C LYS A 80 -5.52 2.24 6.14
N ARG A 81 -5.39 2.28 4.82
CA ARG A 81 -5.19 1.09 3.99
C ARG A 81 -3.85 1.19 3.28
N THR A 82 -3.05 0.14 3.39
CA THR A 82 -1.75 0.01 2.74
C THR A 82 -1.77 -1.17 1.79
N VAL A 83 -1.47 -0.93 0.52
CA VAL A 83 -1.31 -1.96 -0.51
C VAL A 83 0.14 -1.94 -0.96
N VAL A 84 0.80 -3.10 -0.91
CA VAL A 84 2.16 -3.30 -1.41
C VAL A 84 2.10 -4.14 -2.66
N GLY A 85 2.52 -3.58 -3.79
CA GLY A 85 2.67 -4.28 -5.05
C GLY A 85 4.12 -4.64 -5.32
N PHE A 86 4.37 -5.88 -5.69
CA PHE A 86 5.65 -6.38 -6.17
C PHE A 86 5.66 -6.44 -7.70
N ARG A 87 6.72 -5.94 -8.30
CA ARG A 87 6.97 -6.06 -9.73
C ARG A 87 8.29 -6.78 -9.96
N LYS A 88 8.23 -7.97 -10.55
CA LYS A 88 9.42 -8.75 -10.92
C LYS A 88 10.25 -7.99 -11.95
N ARG A 89 11.58 -8.12 -11.85
CA ARG A 89 12.54 -7.61 -12.83
C ARG A 89 12.13 -8.00 -14.24
N CYS A 90 12.11 -7.02 -15.13
CA CYS A 90 11.83 -7.23 -16.54
C CYS A 90 12.34 -6.03 -17.35
N LYS A 91 12.46 -6.23 -18.66
CA LYS A 91 12.69 -5.12 -19.57
C LYS A 91 11.45 -4.24 -19.62
N THR A 92 11.64 -2.96 -19.42
CA THR A 92 10.56 -1.98 -19.31
C THR A 92 10.82 -0.87 -20.33
N GLY A 93 9.76 -0.46 -21.04
CA GLY A 93 9.80 0.75 -21.85
C GLY A 93 9.83 1.96 -20.92
N ILE A 94 10.82 2.84 -21.09
CA ILE A 94 10.99 4.06 -20.32
C ILE A 94 11.14 5.22 -21.30
N TRP A 95 10.31 6.24 -21.14
CA TRP A 95 10.37 7.45 -21.94
C TRP A 95 11.17 8.49 -21.17
N LEU A 96 12.27 8.95 -21.75
CA LEU A 96 12.96 10.13 -21.22
C LEU A 96 12.35 11.37 -21.86
N ASP A 97 12.26 12.44 -21.09
CA ASP A 97 11.74 13.72 -21.59
C ASP A 97 12.52 14.21 -22.82
N GLY A 98 11.80 14.69 -23.82
CA GLY A 98 12.35 15.05 -25.14
C GLY A 98 12.59 13.87 -26.10
N SER A 99 12.17 12.65 -25.78
CA SER A 99 12.21 11.49 -26.69
C SER A 99 10.84 10.84 -26.89
N ASP A 100 10.41 10.73 -28.14
CA ASP A 100 9.18 10.00 -28.50
C ASP A 100 9.39 8.47 -28.55
N THR A 101 10.65 8.01 -28.52
CA THR A 101 10.99 6.59 -28.54
C THR A 101 11.26 6.09 -27.14
N ALA A 102 10.57 5.02 -26.75
CA ALA A 102 10.77 4.34 -25.48
C ALA A 102 12.10 3.58 -25.47
N MET A 103 12.92 3.83 -24.45
CA MET A 103 14.10 3.01 -24.19
C MET A 103 13.69 1.68 -23.55
N ARG A 104 14.29 0.55 -23.97
CA ARG A 104 14.01 -0.77 -23.38
C ARG A 104 15.10 -1.22 -22.42
N VAL A 105 14.96 -0.83 -21.16
CA VAL A 105 15.95 -1.07 -20.10
C VAL A 105 15.52 -2.17 -19.14
N PRO A 106 16.44 -3.04 -18.67
CA PRO A 106 16.15 -3.96 -17.59
C PRO A 106 16.03 -3.17 -16.27
N LEU A 107 14.87 -3.26 -15.61
CA LEU A 107 14.70 -2.74 -14.26
C LEU A 107 14.95 -3.85 -13.22
N PRO A 108 15.37 -3.51 -11.99
CA PRO A 108 15.42 -4.49 -10.90
C PRO A 108 14.01 -4.93 -10.49
N ASP A 109 13.93 -5.81 -9.49
CA ASP A 109 12.65 -6.04 -8.82
C ASP A 109 12.26 -4.74 -8.09
N LEU A 110 10.98 -4.37 -8.15
CA LEU A 110 10.47 -3.13 -7.56
C LEU A 110 9.32 -3.43 -6.60
N LEU A 111 9.14 -2.52 -5.63
CA LEU A 111 7.98 -2.44 -4.77
C LEU A 111 7.32 -1.08 -4.93
N MET A 112 6.00 -1.06 -5.02
CA MET A 112 5.20 0.15 -4.87
C MET A 112 4.33 -0.02 -3.62
N ILE A 113 4.29 0.99 -2.78
CA ILE A 113 3.47 1.04 -1.57
C ILE A 113 2.50 2.19 -1.76
N ARG A 114 1.20 1.89 -1.79
CA ARG A 114 0.13 2.88 -1.75
C ARG A 114 -0.48 2.88 -0.37
N THR A 115 -0.53 4.05 0.25
CA THR A 115 -1.24 4.27 1.51
C THR A 115 -2.38 5.25 1.27
N THR A 116 -3.61 4.83 1.58
CA THR A 116 -4.79 5.69 1.59
C THR A 116 -5.29 5.86 3.02
N THR A 117 -5.80 7.05 3.32
CA THR A 117 -6.56 7.35 4.54
C THR A 117 -7.84 8.06 4.12
N ASP A 118 -8.86 8.05 4.98
CA ASP A 118 -10.15 8.64 4.65
C ASP A 118 -10.01 10.11 4.18
N ASN A 119 -10.67 10.43 3.07
CA ASN A 119 -10.70 11.74 2.41
C ASN A 119 -9.34 12.38 2.06
N ASN A 120 -8.26 11.60 1.96
CA ASN A 120 -6.94 12.12 1.62
C ASN A 120 -6.43 11.62 0.26
N THR A 121 -5.53 12.42 -0.33
CA THR A 121 -4.80 12.02 -1.54
C THR A 121 -3.93 10.79 -1.21
N PRO A 122 -3.98 9.72 -2.03
CA PRO A 122 -3.14 8.53 -1.83
C PRO A 122 -1.66 8.90 -1.81
N GLN A 123 -0.93 8.35 -0.85
CA GLN A 123 0.51 8.47 -0.76
C GLN A 123 1.18 7.27 -1.40
N TYR A 124 2.24 7.52 -2.18
CA TYR A 124 2.97 6.49 -2.90
C TYR A 124 4.44 6.49 -2.52
N GLN A 125 4.99 5.30 -2.33
CA GLN A 125 6.43 5.08 -2.22
C GLN A 125 6.87 3.99 -3.19
N VAL A 126 8.02 4.16 -3.84
CA VAL A 126 8.58 3.15 -4.75
C VAL A 126 10.02 2.83 -4.38
N TYR A 127 10.30 1.55 -4.21
CA TYR A 127 11.61 1.03 -3.84
C TYR A 127 12.08 0.00 -4.84
N ALA A 128 13.40 -0.16 -4.96
CA ALA A 128 14.00 -1.33 -5.56
C ALA A 128 14.29 -2.39 -4.48
N VAL A 129 14.24 -3.66 -4.88
CA VAL A 129 14.61 -4.80 -4.04
C VAL A 129 15.50 -5.77 -4.81
N LYS A 130 16.35 -6.52 -4.08
CA LYS A 130 17.27 -7.48 -4.71
C LYS A 130 16.60 -8.81 -5.06
N GLY A 131 15.41 -9.05 -4.53
CA GLY A 131 14.55 -10.21 -4.73
C GLY A 131 13.16 -9.93 -4.16
N ARG A 132 12.20 -10.83 -4.40
CA ARG A 132 10.89 -10.75 -3.74
C ARG A 132 11.08 -10.79 -2.21
N PRO A 133 10.52 -9.83 -1.45
CA PRO A 133 10.55 -9.89 0.00
C PRO A 133 9.86 -11.16 0.51
N THR A 134 10.49 -11.84 1.46
CA THR A 134 9.93 -12.99 2.18
C THR A 134 9.76 -12.71 3.68
N SER A 135 10.17 -11.52 4.14
CA SER A 135 9.98 -11.01 5.49
C SER A 135 9.88 -9.49 5.48
N LEU A 136 9.36 -8.91 6.56
CA LEU A 136 9.28 -7.45 6.73
C LEU A 136 10.65 -6.79 6.96
N ASP A 137 11.67 -7.56 7.32
CA ASP A 137 13.06 -7.06 7.46
C ASP A 137 13.79 -6.91 6.11
N ALA A 138 13.12 -7.22 5.00
CA ALA A 138 13.69 -7.08 3.67
C ALA A 138 14.21 -5.65 3.45
N LYS A 139 15.52 -5.55 3.13
CA LYS A 139 16.18 -4.27 2.88
C LYS A 139 15.69 -3.64 1.59
N LEU A 140 15.39 -2.35 1.67
CA LEU A 140 14.93 -1.55 0.55
C LEU A 140 16.08 -0.71 -0.04
N PHE A 141 16.00 -0.50 -1.35
CA PHE A 141 16.95 0.28 -2.12
C PHE A 141 16.21 1.42 -2.82
N ARG A 142 16.93 2.50 -3.11
CA ARG A 142 16.38 3.64 -3.87
C ARG A 142 15.94 3.16 -5.25
N CYS A 143 14.79 3.62 -5.72
CA CYS A 143 14.28 3.27 -7.03
C CYS A 143 15.16 3.88 -8.14
N PRO A 144 15.72 3.09 -9.07
CA PRO A 144 16.60 3.58 -10.13
C PRO A 144 15.81 4.13 -11.33
N LEU A 145 14.83 5.00 -11.06
CA LEU A 145 14.03 5.69 -12.06
C LEU A 145 14.05 7.19 -11.76
N PRO A 146 14.05 8.09 -12.77
CA PRO A 146 13.76 9.51 -12.52
C PRO A 146 12.36 9.70 -11.90
N ASN A 147 12.03 10.92 -11.47
CA ASN A 147 10.75 11.26 -10.82
C ASN A 147 10.42 10.54 -9.50
N VAL A 148 11.19 9.54 -9.06
CA VAL A 148 11.06 8.96 -7.69
C VAL A 148 12.09 9.60 -6.77
N PHE A 149 11.71 10.39 -5.78
CA PHE A 149 12.68 11.03 -4.87
C PHE A 149 13.48 10.01 -4.05
N ASN A 150 14.60 10.43 -3.46
CA ASN A 150 15.39 9.56 -2.57
C ASN A 150 14.61 9.15 -1.30
N SER A 151 13.55 9.90 -0.95
CA SER A 151 12.54 9.54 0.05
C SER A 151 11.59 8.42 -0.38
N ALA A 152 11.72 7.92 -1.62
CA ALA A 152 10.84 7.00 -2.34
C ALA A 152 9.50 7.57 -2.81
N SER A 153 9.16 8.82 -2.48
CA SER A 153 7.94 9.46 -2.98
C SER A 153 7.99 9.67 -4.50
N ILE A 154 6.84 9.57 -5.16
CA ILE A 154 6.72 9.79 -6.60
C ILE A 154 6.39 11.27 -6.86
N CYS A 155 7.09 11.89 -7.81
CA CYS A 155 6.70 13.14 -8.43
C CYS A 155 5.74 12.85 -9.59
N TRP A 156 4.44 13.08 -9.37
CA TRP A 156 3.41 12.81 -10.39
C TRP A 156 3.25 13.93 -11.42
N GLY A 157 3.87 15.09 -11.22
CA GLY A 157 3.66 16.26 -12.07
C GLY A 157 2.17 16.62 -12.15
N THR A 158 1.62 16.64 -13.36
CA THR A 158 0.20 16.91 -13.66
C THR A 158 -0.63 15.65 -13.96
N VAL A 159 -0.04 14.45 -13.84
CA VAL A 159 -0.71 13.19 -14.18
C VAL A 159 -1.94 12.97 -13.29
N GLN A 160 -3.06 12.64 -13.93
CA GLN A 160 -4.35 12.43 -13.27
C GLN A 160 -4.30 11.30 -12.24
N ARG A 161 -5.04 11.52 -11.14
CA ARG A 161 -5.27 10.53 -10.09
C ARG A 161 -5.88 9.26 -10.68
N VAL A 162 -5.50 8.10 -10.13
CA VAL A 162 -6.26 6.85 -10.31
C VAL A 162 -7.71 7.03 -9.88
N SER A 163 -8.65 6.33 -10.52
CA SER A 163 -10.08 6.39 -10.17
C SER A 163 -10.34 5.84 -8.76
N ASP A 164 -11.45 6.22 -8.15
CA ASP A 164 -11.85 5.73 -6.82
C ASP A 164 -11.98 4.20 -6.79
N ASP A 165 -12.44 3.59 -7.89
CA ASP A 165 -12.47 2.13 -8.06
C ASP A 165 -11.06 1.52 -7.96
N ALA A 166 -10.07 2.12 -8.64
CA ALA A 166 -8.69 1.64 -8.58
C ALA A 166 -8.07 1.82 -7.19
N LEU A 167 -8.46 2.87 -6.46
CA LEU A 167 -8.04 3.13 -5.07
C LEU A 167 -8.60 2.12 -4.07
N SER A 168 -9.86 1.70 -4.26
CA SER A 168 -10.49 0.67 -3.42
C SER A 168 -9.91 -0.74 -3.66
N SER A 169 -9.37 -0.98 -4.87
CA SER A 169 -8.78 -2.27 -5.24
C SER A 169 -7.55 -2.64 -4.39
N GLY A 170 -7.32 -3.94 -4.21
CA GLY A 170 -6.09 -4.48 -3.62
C GLY A 170 -4.92 -4.60 -4.61
N SER A 171 -5.02 -3.97 -5.78
CA SER A 171 -4.06 -4.09 -6.90
C SER A 171 -3.42 -2.74 -7.22
N LEU A 172 -2.17 -2.77 -7.68
CA LEU A 172 -1.41 -1.60 -8.13
C LEU A 172 -1.08 -1.63 -9.63
N VAL A 173 -1.75 -2.48 -10.41
CA VAL A 173 -1.47 -2.62 -11.86
C VAL A 173 -1.67 -1.29 -12.61
N VAL A 174 -2.72 -0.54 -12.27
CA VAL A 174 -3.00 0.77 -12.88
C VAL A 174 -1.95 1.79 -12.45
N ASP A 175 -1.60 1.83 -11.16
CA ASP A 175 -0.61 2.74 -10.58
C ASP A 175 0.78 2.53 -11.20
N TRP A 176 1.18 1.27 -11.43
CA TRP A 176 2.40 0.93 -12.17
C TRP A 176 2.38 1.41 -13.61
N SER A 177 1.24 1.25 -14.28
CA SER A 177 1.07 1.67 -15.68
C SER A 177 1.17 3.20 -15.81
N MET A 178 0.60 3.94 -14.85
CA MET A 178 0.73 5.40 -14.80
C MET A 178 2.18 5.85 -14.56
N LEU A 179 2.86 5.27 -13.56
CA LEU A 179 4.25 5.64 -13.27
C LEU A 179 5.18 5.36 -14.46
N LEU A 180 5.13 4.14 -15.00
CA LEU A 180 6.07 3.69 -16.04
C LEU A 180 5.70 4.17 -17.45
N GLY A 181 4.44 4.58 -17.66
CA GLY A 181 3.97 5.18 -18.91
C GLY A 181 4.18 6.69 -18.98
N SER A 182 4.57 7.35 -17.88
CA SER A 182 4.84 8.79 -17.86
C SER A 182 6.26 9.11 -18.37
N PRO A 183 6.46 10.26 -19.04
CA PRO A 183 7.80 10.74 -19.37
C PRO A 183 8.60 11.04 -18.12
N PHE A 184 9.86 10.59 -18.12
CA PHE A 184 10.81 10.79 -17.04
C PHE A 184 11.73 11.97 -17.34
N GLY A 185 11.56 13.08 -16.60
CA GLY A 185 12.34 14.30 -16.74
C GLY A 185 13.72 14.25 -16.08
N ASP A 186 14.35 15.41 -15.94
CA ASP A 186 15.64 15.57 -15.27
C ASP A 186 15.54 15.67 -13.73
N HIS A 187 14.32 15.69 -13.21
CA HIS A 187 14.06 15.82 -11.78
C HIS A 187 14.39 14.54 -10.99
N ALA A 188 14.91 14.76 -9.78
CA ALA A 188 15.29 13.71 -8.84
C ALA A 188 16.31 12.69 -9.39
N CYS A 189 17.19 13.02 -10.35
CA CYS A 189 18.05 12.00 -10.98
C CYS A 189 19.25 11.51 -10.13
N SER A 190 19.68 12.25 -9.11
CA SER A 190 20.91 11.96 -8.35
C SER A 190 20.72 10.98 -7.19
N GLY A 191 21.80 10.29 -6.81
CA GLY A 191 21.89 9.44 -5.62
C GLY A 191 21.22 8.07 -5.74
N LYS A 192 20.94 7.60 -6.97
CA LYS A 192 20.18 6.36 -7.24
C LYS A 192 21.00 5.22 -7.82
N SER A 193 22.17 5.52 -8.35
CA SER A 193 23.11 4.58 -8.95
C SER A 193 24.48 4.78 -8.34
N ALA A 194 25.16 3.68 -8.00
CA ALA A 194 26.55 3.70 -7.53
C ALA A 194 27.52 4.07 -8.67
N SER A 195 27.26 3.58 -9.88
CA SER A 195 28.07 3.87 -11.07
C SER A 195 27.83 5.27 -11.63
N PHE A 196 26.62 5.82 -11.46
CA PHE A 196 26.24 7.16 -11.91
C PHE A 196 25.60 7.98 -10.78
N PRO A 197 26.38 8.45 -9.78
CA PRO A 197 25.84 9.10 -8.59
C PRO A 197 25.07 10.39 -8.87
N GLN A 198 25.36 11.08 -9.97
CA GLN A 198 24.76 12.37 -10.29
C GLN A 198 23.52 12.27 -11.18
N ASP A 199 23.40 11.20 -11.98
CA ASP A 199 22.31 11.10 -12.96
C ASP A 199 22.00 9.64 -13.33
N ILE A 200 20.89 9.12 -12.81
CA ILE A 200 20.41 7.77 -13.09
C ILE A 200 20.11 7.52 -14.57
N ARG A 201 19.77 8.56 -15.36
CA ARG A 201 19.46 8.39 -16.78
C ARG A 201 20.67 7.85 -17.54
N LYS A 202 21.89 8.25 -17.16
CA LYS A 202 23.13 7.74 -17.76
C LYS A 202 23.27 6.23 -17.57
N MET A 203 22.91 5.71 -16.39
CA MET A 203 22.89 4.27 -16.13
C MET A 203 21.88 3.56 -17.04
N LEU A 204 20.67 4.11 -17.18
CA LEU A 204 19.63 3.54 -18.04
C LEU A 204 20.05 3.55 -19.52
N ILE A 205 20.66 4.64 -19.99
CA ILE A 205 21.20 4.79 -21.35
C ILE A 205 22.33 3.78 -21.59
N GLU A 206 23.26 3.61 -20.64
CA GLU A 206 24.33 2.61 -20.75
C GLU A 206 23.76 1.19 -20.84
N LEU A 207 22.77 0.87 -19.98
CA LEU A 207 22.13 -0.44 -19.97
C LEU A 207 21.45 -0.76 -21.29
N GLU A 208 20.77 0.21 -21.89
CA GLU A 208 20.18 0.04 -23.21
C GLU A 208 21.25 -0.13 -24.29
N GLY A 209 22.24 0.76 -24.33
CA GLY A 209 23.29 0.75 -25.37
C GLY A 209 24.05 -0.57 -25.44
N ARG A 210 24.31 -1.20 -24.29
CA ARG A 210 24.93 -2.54 -24.22
C ARG A 210 23.94 -3.70 -24.29
N LYS A 211 22.65 -3.44 -24.53
CA LYS A 211 21.56 -4.41 -24.58
C LYS A 211 21.50 -5.31 -23.34
N ALA A 212 21.73 -4.72 -22.17
CA ALA A 212 21.80 -5.44 -20.91
C ALA A 212 20.56 -6.31 -20.67
N ARG A 213 20.77 -7.49 -20.07
CA ARG A 213 19.70 -8.41 -19.71
C ARG A 213 19.15 -8.17 -18.29
N VAL A 214 19.97 -7.61 -17.40
CA VAL A 214 19.66 -7.48 -15.97
C VAL A 214 20.21 -6.15 -15.45
N TYR A 215 19.47 -5.52 -14.53
CA TYR A 215 19.96 -4.37 -13.76
C TYR A 215 21.03 -4.82 -12.73
N PRO A 216 22.22 -4.22 -12.67
CA PRO A 216 23.27 -4.63 -11.75
C PRO A 216 22.87 -4.45 -10.28
N ARG A 217 22.75 -5.54 -9.51
CA ARG A 217 22.39 -5.49 -8.08
C ARG A 217 23.34 -4.65 -7.21
N ARG A 218 24.61 -4.53 -7.62
CA ARG A 218 25.64 -3.74 -6.93
C ARG A 218 25.47 -2.23 -7.14
N ASP A 219 24.71 -1.84 -8.16
CA ASP A 219 24.48 -0.43 -8.47
C ASP A 219 23.37 0.19 -7.61
N LEU A 220 22.53 -0.67 -6.99
CA LEU A 220 21.47 -0.24 -6.10
C LEU A 220 22.03 0.41 -4.83
N ILE A 221 21.58 1.63 -4.55
CA ILE A 221 21.91 2.39 -3.35
C ILE A 221 20.90 2.07 -2.23
N SER A 222 21.39 1.84 -1.01
CA SER A 222 20.54 1.63 0.17
C SER A 222 19.57 2.79 0.37
N ALA A 223 18.32 2.47 0.73
CA ALA A 223 17.38 3.45 1.23
C ALA A 223 17.44 3.58 2.77
N ASP A 224 18.30 2.79 3.42
CA ASP A 224 18.46 2.68 4.88
C ASP A 224 17.12 2.42 5.58
N LYS A 225 16.29 1.61 4.92
CA LYS A 225 14.96 1.20 5.36
C LYS A 225 14.70 -0.28 5.13
N THR A 226 13.89 -0.88 5.99
CA THR A 226 13.26 -2.20 5.77
C THR A 226 11.83 -2.04 5.25
N LEU A 227 11.22 -3.14 4.79
CA LEU A 227 9.80 -3.16 4.40
C LEU A 227 8.90 -2.77 5.58
N ALA A 228 9.17 -3.28 6.79
CA ALA A 228 8.46 -2.93 8.03
C ALA A 228 8.41 -1.41 8.23
N GLN A 229 9.56 -0.76 8.15
CA GLN A 229 9.69 0.69 8.31
C GLN A 229 8.95 1.48 7.22
N ALA A 230 8.91 0.96 5.99
CA ALA A 230 8.25 1.63 4.88
C ALA A 230 6.72 1.57 4.95
N ILE A 231 6.14 0.51 5.53
CA ILE A 231 4.69 0.37 5.76
C ILE A 231 4.22 0.99 7.09
N GLY A 232 5.17 1.39 7.94
CA GLY A 232 4.93 2.07 9.20
C GLY A 232 4.83 1.15 10.42
N ASP A 233 5.38 -0.07 10.35
CA ASP A 233 5.57 -0.89 11.54
C ASP A 233 6.69 -0.31 12.40
N LYS A 234 6.42 -0.25 13.71
CA LYS A 234 7.44 0.15 14.69
C LYS A 234 8.53 -0.92 14.69
N SER A 235 9.75 -0.50 14.37
CA SER A 235 10.96 -1.30 14.54
C SER A 235 11.22 -1.59 16.02
#